data_AF-A0A656JQK9-F1
#
_entry.id   AF-A0A656JQK9-F1
#
_cell.length_a   1.000
_cell.length_b   1.000
_cell.length_c   1.000
_cell.angle_alpha   90.00
_cell.angle_beta   90.00
_cell.angle_gamma   90.00
#
_symmetry.space_group_name_H-M   'P 1'
#
loop_
_entity.id
_entity.type
_entity.pdbx_description
1 polymer ?
#
loop_
_entity_poly.entity_id
_entity_poly.type
_entity_poly.pdbx_seq_one_letter_code
_entity_poly.pdbx_strand_id
1 'polypeptide(L)'
;NSLSGATTVQAGRLAVNGNLGNSIVSVQQGATLGGNGTVGGIKVAQGGVVAPGNSVGQLNVNGDVNLAQGAAYQVESDANANADRIVASGRATINNSTLSLVEGGNW
;
A
#
# COMPACT_ATOMS: atom_id res chain seq x y z
N ASN A 1 3.26 13.66 12.76
CA ASN A 1 2.07 14.28 12.14
C ASN A 1 0.81 13.66 12.74
N SER A 2 -0.15 14.48 13.16
CA SER A 2 -1.44 14.06 13.73
C SER A 2 -2.59 14.24 12.73
N LEU A 3 -2.34 13.89 11.46
CA LEU A 3 -3.35 13.95 10.42
C LEU A 3 -4.44 12.91 10.70
N SER A 4 -5.67 13.39 10.97
CA SER A 4 -6.86 12.56 11.23
C SER A 4 -7.89 12.60 10.11
N GLY A 5 -7.74 13.52 9.16
CA GLY A 5 -8.56 13.57 7.94
C GLY A 5 -8.14 12.51 6.92
N ALA A 6 -8.99 12.23 5.94
CA ALA A 6 -8.65 11.33 4.84
C ALA A 6 -7.53 11.93 3.97
N THR A 7 -6.55 11.12 3.61
CA THR A 7 -5.50 11.47 2.64
C THR A 7 -5.90 10.91 1.28
N THR A 8 -5.94 11.72 0.24
CA THR A 8 -6.23 11.25 -1.12
C THR A 8 -4.99 11.40 -2.00
N VAL A 9 -4.54 10.30 -2.58
CA VAL A 9 -3.47 10.28 -3.58
C VAL A 9 -4.14 10.29 -4.95
N GLN A 10 -4.17 11.47 -5.59
CA GLN A 10 -4.84 11.66 -6.87
C GLN A 10 -3.98 11.19 -8.05
N ALA A 11 -2.66 11.32 -7.94
CA ALA A 11 -1.69 10.92 -8.96
C ALA A 11 -0.30 10.72 -8.33
N GLY A 12 0.61 10.08 -9.06
CA GLY A 12 1.99 9.87 -8.64
C GLY A 12 2.12 8.89 -7.47
N ARG A 13 3.24 8.95 -6.73
CA ARG A 13 3.52 8.07 -5.59
C ARG A 13 3.53 8.86 -4.28
N LEU A 14 2.73 8.41 -3.31
CA LEU A 14 2.87 8.80 -1.91
C LEU A 14 3.64 7.70 -1.17
N ALA A 15 4.87 7.99 -0.75
CA ALA A 15 5.63 7.12 0.14
C ALA A 15 5.44 7.55 1.61
N VAL A 16 4.70 6.76 2.38
CA VAL A 16 4.51 7.00 3.81
C VAL A 16 5.64 6.31 4.57
N ASN A 17 6.65 7.08 4.98
CA ASN A 17 7.78 6.59 5.79
C ASN A 17 7.68 7.01 7.27
N GLY A 18 6.66 7.80 7.61
CA GLY A 18 6.36 8.23 8.98
C GLY A 18 5.01 7.68 9.46
N ASN A 19 4.29 8.47 10.24
CA ASN A 19 3.02 8.06 10.83
C ASN A 19 1.84 8.90 10.28
N LEU A 20 0.91 8.22 9.61
CA LEU A 20 -0.43 8.65 9.21
C LEU A 20 -1.50 7.68 9.79
N GLY A 21 -1.21 7.07 10.93
CA GLY A 21 -2.00 5.99 11.57
C GLY A 21 -3.44 6.36 11.93
N ASN A 22 -3.80 7.64 11.88
CA ASN A 22 -5.17 8.12 12.09
C ASN A 22 -5.84 8.57 10.78
N SER A 23 -5.19 8.39 9.62
CA SER A 23 -5.66 8.82 8.32
C SER A 23 -5.88 7.62 7.40
N ILE A 24 -7.09 7.52 6.84
CA ILE A 24 -7.37 6.60 5.75
C ILE A 24 -6.77 7.17 4.47
N VAL A 25 -5.97 6.37 3.77
CA VAL A 25 -5.39 6.73 2.48
C VAL A 25 -6.23 6.16 1.34
N SER A 26 -6.79 7.04 0.52
CA SER A 26 -7.51 6.70 -0.71
C SER A 26 -6.59 6.88 -1.92
N VAL A 27 -6.34 5.81 -2.67
CA VAL A 27 -5.46 5.79 -3.84
C VAL A 27 -6.32 5.73 -5.09
N GLN A 28 -6.22 6.77 -5.93
CA GLN A 28 -6.98 6.87 -7.18
C GLN A 28 -6.28 6.13 -8.33
N GLN A 29 -6.96 6.05 -9.47
CA GLN A 29 -6.42 5.49 -10.70
C GLN A 29 -5.08 6.15 -11.07
N GLY A 30 -4.07 5.35 -11.41
CA GLY A 30 -2.75 5.84 -11.80
C GLY A 30 -1.91 6.38 -10.65
N ALA A 31 -2.40 6.30 -9.41
CA ALA A 31 -1.66 6.66 -8.22
C ALA A 31 -1.14 5.42 -7.48
N THR A 32 -0.08 5.63 -6.69
CA THR A 32 0.56 4.59 -5.91
C THR A 32 0.73 5.01 -4.46
N LEU A 33 0.34 4.15 -3.52
CA LEU A 33 0.74 4.23 -2.12
C LEU A 33 1.93 3.29 -1.86
N GLY A 34 2.94 3.75 -1.14
CA GLY A 34 4.02 2.89 -0.67
C GLY A 34 4.70 3.39 0.59
N GLY A 35 5.95 2.99 0.81
CA GLY A 35 6.73 3.33 2.01
C GLY A 35 6.61 2.29 3.13
N ASN A 36 7.29 2.58 4.25
CA ASN A 36 7.49 1.64 5.37
C ASN A 36 6.84 2.09 6.70
N GLY A 37 5.96 3.08 6.64
CA GLY A 37 5.37 3.74 7.79
C GLY A 37 4.07 3.09 8.27
N THR A 38 3.21 3.93 8.84
CA THR A 38 1.88 3.54 9.32
C THR A 38 0.80 4.43 8.71
N VAL A 39 -0.32 3.83 8.31
CA VAL A 39 -1.55 4.51 7.87
C VAL A 39 -2.75 4.04 8.69
N GLY A 40 -3.83 4.81 8.75
CA GLY A 40 -5.06 4.43 9.49
C GLY A 40 -6.00 3.53 8.70
N GLY A 41 -5.78 3.39 7.40
CA GLY A 41 -6.57 2.52 6.52
C GLY A 41 -6.12 2.70 5.08
N ILE A 42 -6.44 1.74 4.22
CA ILE A 42 -6.13 1.78 2.79
C ILE A 42 -7.40 1.52 1.99
N LYS A 43 -7.66 2.39 1.00
CA LYS A 43 -8.68 2.19 -0.03
C LYS A 43 -8.03 2.40 -1.40
N VAL A 44 -7.86 1.32 -2.16
CA VAL A 44 -7.29 1.39 -3.52
C VAL A 44 -8.41 1.24 -4.53
N ALA A 45 -8.64 2.28 -5.32
CA ALA A 45 -9.62 2.27 -6.40
C ALA A 45 -9.11 1.43 -7.60
N GLN A 46 -10.01 1.20 -8.57
CA GLN A 46 -9.64 0.58 -9.83
C GLN A 46 -8.47 1.31 -10.50
N GLY A 47 -7.43 0.56 -10.90
CA GLY A 47 -6.22 1.10 -11.51
C GLY A 47 -5.29 1.86 -10.55
N GLY A 48 -5.59 1.89 -9.25
CA GLY A 48 -4.66 2.33 -8.22
C GLY A 48 -3.74 1.20 -7.78
N VAL A 49 -2.58 1.55 -7.20
CA VAL A 49 -1.56 0.60 -6.76
C VAL A 49 -1.22 0.80 -5.29
N VAL A 50 -1.07 -0.27 -4.53
CA VAL A 50 -0.33 -0.28 -3.27
C VAL A 50 0.94 -1.10 -3.44
N ALA A 51 2.08 -0.50 -3.12
CA ALA A 51 3.43 -1.06 -3.26
C ALA A 51 4.23 -0.64 -2.01
N PRO A 52 4.12 -1.39 -0.90
CA PRO A 52 4.89 -1.16 0.33
C PRO A 52 6.38 -1.05 0.02
N GLY A 53 7.15 -0.48 0.94
CA GLY A 53 8.59 -0.42 0.75
C GLY A 53 9.11 0.80 -0.01
N ASN A 54 10.44 0.88 0.00
CA ASN A 54 11.28 1.67 -0.90
C ASN A 54 12.39 0.71 -1.40
N SER A 55 12.01 -0.43 -1.98
CA SER A 55 12.58 -1.79 -1.78
C SER A 55 11.90 -2.56 -0.65
N VAL A 56 12.23 -3.84 -0.49
CA VAL A 56 11.54 -4.80 0.37
C VAL A 56 11.24 -4.24 1.76
N GLY A 57 9.96 -4.20 2.13
CA GLY A 57 9.50 -3.42 3.26
C GLY A 57 8.11 -3.78 3.79
N GLN A 58 7.67 -3.02 4.79
CA GLN A 58 6.40 -3.27 5.49
C GLN A 58 5.63 -1.97 5.66
N LEU A 59 4.39 -1.94 5.18
CA LEU A 59 3.45 -0.87 5.47
C LEU A 59 2.46 -1.33 6.57
N ASN A 60 2.37 -0.58 7.66
CA ASN A 60 1.46 -0.88 8.76
C ASN A 60 0.11 -0.17 8.55
N VAL A 61 -0.98 -0.85 8.87
CA VAL A 61 -2.34 -0.33 8.71
C VAL A 61 -3.11 -0.51 10.02
N ASN A 62 -3.39 0.60 10.70
CA ASN A 62 -4.20 0.65 11.93
C ASN A 62 -5.70 0.60 11.63
N GLY A 63 -6.11 -0.30 10.75
CA GLY A 63 -7.47 -0.40 10.26
C GLY A 63 -7.58 -1.36 9.09
N ASP A 64 -8.59 -1.13 8.26
CA ASP A 64 -8.91 -2.00 7.14
C ASP A 64 -8.07 -1.69 5.89
N VAL A 65 -7.90 -2.72 5.06
CA VAL A 65 -7.36 -2.62 3.70
C VAL A 65 -8.45 -3.04 2.73
N ASN A 66 -8.79 -2.19 1.78
CA ASN A 66 -9.75 -2.49 0.73
C ASN A 66 -9.11 -2.27 -0.64
N LEU A 67 -8.92 -3.35 -1.38
CA LEU A 67 -8.51 -3.34 -2.77
C LEU A 67 -9.75 -3.57 -3.64
N ALA A 68 -10.12 -2.56 -4.43
CA ALA A 68 -11.23 -2.68 -5.36
C ALA A 68 -10.89 -3.60 -6.54
N GLN A 69 -11.90 -3.94 -7.33
CA GLN A 69 -11.70 -4.64 -8.59
C GLN A 69 -10.79 -3.84 -9.51
N GLY A 70 -9.77 -4.52 -10.06
CA GLY A 70 -8.75 -3.91 -10.91
C GLY A 70 -7.75 -3.01 -10.18
N ALA A 71 -7.72 -2.98 -8.84
CA ALA A 71 -6.59 -2.45 -8.09
C ALA A 71 -5.41 -3.44 -8.14
N ALA A 72 -4.19 -2.96 -7.87
CA ALA A 72 -3.00 -3.80 -7.79
C ALA A 72 -2.30 -3.72 -6.42
N TYR A 73 -1.90 -4.88 -5.91
CA TYR A 73 -0.90 -5.00 -4.86
C TYR A 73 0.43 -5.43 -5.51
N GLN A 74 1.41 -4.54 -5.51
CA GLN A 74 2.76 -4.81 -6.00
C GLN A 74 3.67 -5.18 -4.83
N VAL A 75 4.42 -6.26 -5.01
CA VAL A 75 5.30 -6.83 -4.00
C VAL A 75 6.69 -6.99 -4.59
N GLU A 76 7.69 -6.38 -3.95
CA GLU A 76 9.09 -6.70 -4.15
C GLU A 76 9.51 -7.88 -3.26
N SER A 77 10.41 -8.74 -3.77
CA SER A 77 11.06 -9.80 -2.99
C SER A 77 12.55 -9.86 -3.27
N ASP A 78 13.33 -10.36 -2.30
CA ASP A 78 14.77 -10.58 -2.42
C ASP A 78 15.17 -12.07 -2.36
N ALA A 79 16.45 -12.34 -2.62
CA ALA A 79 17.03 -13.69 -2.59
C ALA A 79 17.02 -14.34 -1.20
N ASN A 80 16.80 -13.57 -0.14
CA ASN A 80 16.71 -14.06 1.24
C ASN A 80 15.26 -14.37 1.65
N ALA A 81 14.34 -14.42 0.68
CA ALA A 81 12.90 -14.62 0.88
C ALA A 81 12.24 -13.54 1.75
N ASN A 82 12.83 -12.35 1.84
CA ASN A 82 12.09 -11.19 2.32
C ASN A 82 11.17 -10.71 1.20
N ALA A 83 9.98 -10.26 1.56
CA ALA A 83 9.03 -9.69 0.63
C ALA A 83 8.27 -8.51 1.25
N ASP A 84 7.79 -7.64 0.38
CA ASP A 84 6.88 -6.59 0.77
C ASP A 84 5.63 -7.16 1.44
N ARG A 85 5.21 -6.49 2.50
CA ARG A 85 3.98 -6.86 3.21
C ARG A 85 3.18 -5.66 3.68
N ILE A 86 1.87 -5.84 3.65
CA ILE A 86 0.92 -4.97 4.36
C ILE A 86 0.52 -5.71 5.64
N VAL A 87 0.73 -5.07 6.79
CA VAL A 87 0.32 -5.61 8.09
C VAL A 87 -0.86 -4.79 8.61
N ALA A 88 -2.06 -5.35 8.50
CA ALA A 88 -3.30 -4.69 8.89
C ALA A 88 -3.81 -5.24 10.23
N SER A 89 -4.24 -4.34 11.13
CA SER A 89 -4.96 -4.72 12.35
C SER A 89 -6.45 -5.01 12.11
N GLY A 90 -6.99 -4.51 11.00
CA GLY A 90 -8.38 -4.72 10.57
C GLY A 90 -8.52 -5.76 9.46
N ARG A 91 -9.64 -5.72 8.77
CA ARG A 91 -9.96 -6.66 7.69
C ARG A 91 -9.25 -6.28 6.40
N ALA A 92 -8.61 -7.25 5.76
CA ALA A 92 -8.18 -7.14 4.37
C ALA A 92 -9.28 -7.65 3.42
N THR A 93 -9.76 -6.81 2.53
CA THR A 93 -10.74 -7.13 1.48
C THR A 93 -10.07 -7.01 0.12
N ILE A 94 -10.06 -8.11 -0.64
CA ILE A 94 -9.43 -8.19 -1.96
C ILE A 94 -10.52 -8.58 -2.97
N ASN A 95 -11.03 -7.60 -3.72
CA ASN A 95 -12.18 -7.79 -4.59
C ASN A 95 -11.75 -7.96 -6.05
N ASN A 96 -11.32 -9.16 -6.49
CA ASN A 96 -10.80 -9.37 -7.85
C ASN A 96 -9.69 -8.37 -8.24
N SER A 97 -8.81 -8.08 -7.29
CA SER A 97 -7.61 -7.26 -7.48
C SER A 97 -6.45 -8.13 -7.98
N THR A 98 -5.44 -7.50 -8.55
CA THR A 98 -4.23 -8.17 -9.02
C THR A 98 -3.16 -8.17 -7.95
N LEU A 99 -2.52 -9.32 -7.71
CA LEU A 99 -1.22 -9.42 -7.06
C LEU A 99 -0.15 -9.45 -8.15
N SER A 100 0.82 -8.55 -8.06
CA SER A 100 1.95 -8.48 -8.99
C SER A 100 3.25 -8.61 -8.21
N LEU A 101 4.03 -9.65 -8.51
CA LEU A 101 5.40 -9.75 -8.04
C LEU A 101 6.28 -8.89 -8.97
N VAL A 102 7.05 -7.98 -8.40
CA VAL A 102 8.03 -7.15 -9.11
C VAL A 102 9.39 -7.46 -8.53
N GLU A 103 10.29 -8.05 -9.32
CA GLU A 103 11.58 -8.52 -8.79
C GLU A 103 12.52 -7.35 -8.51
N GLY A 104 13.02 -7.30 -7.27
CA GLY A 104 14.09 -6.39 -6.87
C GLY A 104 15.45 -6.98 -7.19
N GLY A 105 15.88 -6.89 -8.45
CA GLY A 105 17.24 -7.26 -8.88
C GLY A 105 17.27 -8.06 -10.18
N ASN A 106 18.24 -7.73 -11.06
CA ASN A 106 18.53 -8.53 -12.24
C ASN A 106 19.14 -9.87 -11.81
N TRP A 107 18.58 -10.97 -12.29
CA TRP A 107 19.10 -12.34 -12.12
C TRP A 107 20.29 -12.61 -13.04
#